data_AF-H2Y4Z4-F1
#
_entry.id   AF-H2Y4Z4-F1
#
_cell.length_a   1.000
_cell.length_b   1.000
_cell.length_c   1.000
_cell.angle_alpha   90.00
_cell.angle_beta   90.00
_cell.angle_gamma   90.00
#
_symmetry.space_group_name_H-M   'P 1'
#
loop_
_entity.id
_entity.type
_entity.pdbx_description
1 polymer ?
#
loop_
_entity_poly.entity_id
_entity_poly.type
_entity_poly.pdbx_seq_one_letter_code
_entity_poly.pdbx_strand_id
1 'polypeptide(L)'
;NIDKLCDGFNDCGDWSDEKNCTFACIKNNQRNCFRCLDGRLMLSAKQICDGSVNCNQGSNNRYCGNLDKSSKNVYETMFCTIDQEDKVYTRAKVCDGIPECYNRQDECGAGCMNETHFCNVPINCHHSIMNTEHATYTPSYCDGRPEMVNGSWDACGFGFDEINCTKRFYCNNASANVISVANRFVCDGVFGCEDGSDEARIMCQDSRFYCRNGQPVSVASSLVENGFQDCSDASDECPIITQKSTVFSSRHEMIEDPIFRGLFWAMGIISLIGNVGAFISIAIRQSRESLSPLQVSLNCFLLNLSVSDFLMSVYLIVISIKGVEYSGGYCSHDAKWRTSGSCSFLGALTVVSFEVTSLLLAMMATFRLISVYKPFKMSNIKWPAYVIPTLFAWTVGILLGTIPLINVDYFVSSIWFPNYFYSRDIISKSEFKLLFSRISKFTNSSPITNDLT
;
A
#
# COMPACT_ATOMS: atom_id res chain seq x y z
N ASN A 1 -6.62 -22.82 -67.69
CA ASN A 1 -5.28 -22.65 -67.07
C ASN A 1 -4.97 -23.96 -66.36
N ILE A 2 -3.96 -24.72 -66.78
CA ILE A 2 -3.75 -26.10 -66.28
C ILE A 2 -3.36 -26.12 -64.80
N ASP A 3 -2.76 -25.04 -64.29
CA ASP A 3 -2.33 -24.92 -62.89
C ASP A 3 -3.47 -24.69 -61.87
N LYS A 4 -4.71 -24.50 -62.36
CA LYS A 4 -5.94 -24.31 -61.54
C LYS A 4 -6.82 -25.57 -61.51
N LEU A 5 -6.27 -26.71 -61.92
CA LEU A 5 -6.94 -28.00 -61.82
C LEU A 5 -6.36 -28.74 -60.60
N CYS A 6 -7.23 -29.21 -59.71
CA CYS A 6 -6.86 -30.01 -58.54
C CYS A 6 -6.03 -29.28 -57.47
N ASP A 7 -6.07 -27.94 -57.41
CA ASP A 7 -5.28 -27.15 -56.47
C ASP A 7 -5.92 -27.02 -55.07
N GLY A 8 -7.11 -27.60 -54.90
CA GLY A 8 -7.86 -27.63 -53.65
C GLY A 8 -8.81 -26.44 -53.49
N PHE A 9 -8.94 -25.57 -54.49
CA PHE A 9 -9.86 -24.44 -54.50
C PHE A 9 -10.97 -24.65 -55.54
N ASN A 10 -12.19 -24.25 -55.19
CA ASN A 10 -13.33 -24.29 -56.11
C ASN A 10 -13.30 -23.04 -57.02
N ASP A 11 -12.38 -23.03 -57.98
CA ASP A 11 -12.18 -21.95 -58.95
C ASP A 11 -13.32 -21.87 -59.98
N CYS A 12 -13.95 -23.00 -60.30
CA CYS A 12 -15.07 -23.09 -61.24
C CYS A 12 -16.45 -22.87 -60.60
N GLY A 13 -16.54 -22.79 -59.27
CA GLY A 13 -17.78 -22.57 -58.52
C GLY A 13 -18.63 -23.83 -58.27
N ASP A 14 -18.49 -24.87 -59.08
CA ASP A 14 -19.24 -26.14 -59.04
C ASP A 14 -18.40 -27.37 -58.59
N TRP A 15 -17.16 -27.13 -58.13
CA TRP A 15 -16.15 -28.12 -57.75
C TRP A 15 -15.78 -29.11 -58.86
N SER A 16 -16.02 -28.77 -60.12
CA SER A 16 -15.73 -29.66 -61.25
C SER A 16 -14.23 -29.75 -61.56
N ASP A 17 -13.48 -28.70 -61.26
CA ASP A 17 -12.02 -28.60 -61.28
C ASP A 17 -11.30 -29.51 -60.27
N GLU A 18 -12.00 -29.91 -59.21
CA GLU A 18 -11.51 -30.81 -58.16
C GLU A 18 -11.99 -32.26 -58.32
N LYS A 19 -12.75 -32.56 -59.39
CA LYS A 19 -13.26 -33.91 -59.65
C LYS A 19 -12.34 -34.66 -60.61
N ASN A 20 -11.99 -35.90 -60.25
CA ASN A 20 -11.20 -36.84 -61.06
C ASN A 20 -9.69 -36.51 -61.20
N CYS A 21 -9.08 -35.99 -60.12
CA CYS A 21 -7.66 -35.62 -60.01
C CYS A 21 -6.67 -36.81 -59.90
N THR A 22 -6.95 -37.93 -60.54
CA THR A 22 -6.11 -39.15 -60.44
C THR A 22 -4.81 -39.05 -61.25
N PHE A 23 -4.84 -38.34 -62.38
CA PHE A 23 -3.67 -38.19 -63.26
C PHE A 23 -2.70 -37.06 -62.84
N ALA A 24 -3.18 -36.05 -62.12
CA ALA A 24 -2.34 -34.94 -61.63
C ALA A 24 -1.35 -35.38 -60.53
N CYS A 25 -1.58 -36.55 -59.93
CA CYS A 25 -0.81 -37.07 -58.80
C CYS A 25 0.49 -37.79 -59.15
N ILE A 26 0.73 -38.02 -60.44
CA ILE A 26 1.91 -38.73 -60.92
C ILE A 26 2.76 -37.74 -61.72
N LYS A 27 3.76 -37.14 -61.08
CA LYS A 27 4.86 -36.46 -61.77
C LYS A 27 6.07 -37.38 -61.72
N ASN A 28 6.66 -37.71 -62.87
CA ASN A 28 7.86 -38.56 -62.98
C ASN A 28 7.75 -39.93 -62.27
N ASN A 29 6.66 -40.67 -62.47
CA ASN A 29 6.45 -42.01 -61.90
C ASN A 29 6.47 -42.09 -60.36
N GLN A 30 6.41 -40.97 -59.64
CA GLN A 30 6.24 -40.91 -58.19
C GLN A 30 4.89 -40.30 -57.83
N ARG A 31 4.20 -40.92 -56.86
CA ARG A 31 2.89 -40.50 -56.40
C ARG A 31 3.07 -39.38 -55.36
N ASN A 32 2.82 -38.13 -55.75
CA ASN A 32 3.05 -36.95 -54.89
C ASN A 32 1.79 -36.42 -54.21
N CYS A 33 0.68 -37.15 -54.30
CA CYS A 33 -0.57 -36.79 -53.64
C CYS A 33 -0.82 -37.55 -52.35
N PHE A 34 -1.39 -36.85 -51.38
CA PHE A 34 -1.77 -37.38 -50.07
C PHE A 34 -3.29 -37.33 -49.90
N ARG A 35 -3.87 -38.31 -49.20
CA ARG A 35 -5.30 -38.36 -48.91
C ARG A 35 -5.53 -38.09 -47.43
N CYS A 36 -6.34 -37.09 -47.10
CA CYS A 36 -6.77 -36.84 -45.72
C CYS A 36 -7.69 -37.96 -45.22
N LEU A 37 -7.80 -38.09 -43.90
CA LEU A 37 -8.62 -39.13 -43.26
C LEU A 37 -10.11 -39.06 -43.69
N ASP A 38 -10.57 -37.86 -44.04
CA ASP A 38 -11.92 -37.61 -44.56
C ASP A 38 -12.09 -37.95 -46.06
N GLY A 39 -11.05 -38.49 -46.72
CA GLY A 39 -11.09 -38.94 -48.12
C GLY A 39 -10.72 -37.89 -49.19
N ARG A 40 -10.49 -36.62 -48.81
CA ARG A 40 -10.02 -35.55 -49.72
C ARG A 40 -8.59 -35.79 -50.20
N LEU A 41 -8.32 -35.54 -51.48
CA LEU A 41 -7.03 -35.78 -52.15
C LEU A 41 -6.27 -34.45 -52.33
N MET A 42 -4.97 -34.41 -52.05
CA MET A 42 -4.15 -33.17 -52.00
C MET A 42 -2.84 -33.36 -52.79
N LEU A 43 -2.32 -32.30 -53.43
CA LEU A 43 -1.22 -32.37 -54.41
C LEU A 43 0.22 -32.25 -53.87
N SER A 44 0.48 -31.80 -52.62
CA SER A 44 1.86 -31.70 -52.11
C SER A 44 2.02 -31.69 -50.58
N ALA A 45 3.14 -32.22 -50.08
CA ALA A 45 3.48 -32.22 -48.65
C ALA A 45 3.75 -30.83 -48.06
N LYS A 46 4.14 -29.85 -48.88
CA LYS A 46 4.46 -28.48 -48.43
C LYS A 46 3.19 -27.73 -47.98
N GLN A 47 2.08 -27.93 -48.69
CA GLN A 47 0.77 -27.34 -48.37
C GLN A 47 0.15 -27.92 -47.08
N ILE A 48 0.61 -29.09 -46.64
CA ILE A 48 0.13 -29.73 -45.40
C ILE A 48 0.79 -29.09 -44.17
N CYS A 49 2.06 -28.69 -44.28
CA CYS A 49 2.85 -28.19 -43.15
C CYS A 49 2.84 -26.65 -43.02
N ASP A 50 2.49 -25.91 -44.07
CA ASP A 50 2.43 -24.43 -44.04
C ASP A 50 1.07 -23.86 -43.62
N GLY A 51 0.09 -24.73 -43.29
CA GLY A 51 -1.23 -24.33 -42.81
C GLY A 51 -2.16 -23.75 -43.87
N SER A 52 -1.81 -23.83 -45.16
CA SER A 52 -2.65 -23.32 -46.26
C SER A 52 -3.94 -24.11 -46.45
N VAL A 53 -4.01 -25.38 -46.01
CA VAL A 53 -5.23 -26.19 -46.01
C VAL A 53 -5.36 -26.97 -44.69
N ASN A 54 -6.46 -26.75 -43.97
CA ASN A 54 -6.80 -27.50 -42.76
C ASN A 54 -7.60 -28.76 -43.11
N CYS A 55 -6.98 -29.93 -42.96
CA CYS A 55 -7.74 -31.17 -42.84
C CYS A 55 -8.29 -31.26 -41.42
N ASN A 56 -9.62 -31.17 -41.29
CA ASN A 56 -10.29 -31.26 -40.01
C ASN A 56 -9.87 -32.58 -39.35
N GLN A 57 -9.42 -32.51 -38.09
CA GLN A 57 -8.88 -33.62 -37.30
C GLN A 57 -7.37 -33.94 -37.47
N GLY A 58 -6.51 -32.91 -37.46
CA GLY A 58 -5.13 -33.06 -36.98
C GLY A 58 -4.20 -33.91 -37.85
N SER A 59 -4.62 -34.32 -39.04
CA SER A 59 -3.81 -35.12 -39.97
C SER A 59 -2.58 -34.37 -40.49
N ASN A 60 -2.52 -33.05 -40.34
CA ASN A 60 -1.37 -32.24 -40.77
C ASN A 60 -0.08 -32.66 -40.04
N ASN A 61 -0.16 -33.01 -38.75
CA ASN A 61 1.02 -33.40 -37.96
C ASN A 61 1.51 -34.83 -38.23
N ARG A 62 0.72 -35.68 -38.90
CA ARG A 62 1.14 -37.07 -39.18
C ARG A 62 2.17 -37.16 -40.30
N TYR A 63 2.20 -36.17 -41.20
CA TYR A 63 3.02 -36.20 -42.41
C TYR A 63 4.20 -35.21 -42.41
N CYS A 64 4.22 -34.26 -41.47
CA CYS A 64 5.35 -33.34 -41.26
C CYS A 64 6.41 -33.96 -40.35
N GLY A 65 6.94 -35.13 -40.73
CA GLY A 65 8.11 -35.71 -40.08
C GLY A 65 9.38 -35.20 -40.74
N ASN A 66 10.22 -34.47 -39.99
CA ASN A 66 11.55 -33.94 -40.37
C ASN A 66 11.57 -32.68 -41.25
N LEU A 67 10.97 -31.58 -40.82
CA LEU A 67 11.47 -30.26 -41.16
C LEU A 67 11.84 -29.52 -39.87
N ASP A 68 13.11 -29.15 -39.82
CA ASP A 68 13.81 -28.30 -38.85
C ASP A 68 14.23 -28.88 -37.48
N LYS A 69 15.39 -29.53 -37.50
CA LYS A 69 16.32 -29.59 -36.38
C LYS A 69 17.12 -28.28 -36.30
N SER A 70 16.51 -27.17 -35.91
CA SER A 70 17.27 -26.06 -35.31
C SER A 70 16.35 -25.14 -34.51
N SER A 71 16.76 -24.84 -33.27
CA SER A 71 16.14 -23.86 -32.36
C SER A 71 14.84 -24.27 -31.64
N LYS A 72 14.92 -25.24 -30.73
CA LYS A 72 13.88 -25.46 -29.70
C LYS A 72 14.08 -24.49 -28.53
N ASN A 73 13.58 -23.27 -28.69
CA ASN A 73 13.23 -22.35 -27.59
C ASN A 73 11.82 -21.78 -27.80
N VAL A 74 10.96 -22.57 -28.46
CA VAL A 74 9.55 -22.25 -28.65
C VAL A 74 8.77 -23.32 -27.90
N TYR A 75 7.97 -22.90 -26.91
CA TYR A 75 7.05 -23.77 -26.18
C TYR A 75 5.99 -24.30 -27.14
N GLU A 76 6.33 -25.38 -27.84
CA GLU A 76 5.43 -26.05 -28.77
C GLU A 76 4.48 -26.92 -27.95
N THR A 77 3.17 -26.77 -28.14
CA THR A 77 2.18 -27.57 -27.43
C THR A 77 1.92 -28.86 -28.21
N MET A 78 1.95 -30.00 -27.53
CA MET A 78 1.59 -31.29 -28.13
C MET A 78 0.32 -31.86 -27.51
N PHE A 79 -0.31 -32.80 -28.22
CA PHE A 79 -1.36 -33.62 -27.65
C PHE A 79 -0.75 -34.94 -27.19
N CYS A 80 -1.01 -35.32 -25.93
CA CYS A 80 -0.54 -36.58 -25.40
C CYS A 80 -1.16 -37.76 -26.15
N THR A 81 -0.50 -38.90 -26.23
CA THR A 81 -1.07 -40.13 -26.81
C THR A 81 -1.41 -41.03 -25.62
N ILE A 82 -2.54 -41.74 -25.63
CA ILE A 82 -2.84 -42.70 -24.57
C ILE A 82 -3.10 -44.09 -25.19
N ASP A 83 -2.44 -45.08 -24.61
CA ASP A 83 -2.48 -46.54 -24.81
C ASP A 83 -3.85 -47.14 -24.38
N GLN A 84 -4.14 -48.45 -24.39
CA GLN A 84 -4.47 -49.34 -25.53
C GLN A 84 -5.89 -49.09 -26.12
N GLU A 85 -6.62 -48.05 -25.68
CA GLU A 85 -8.01 -47.75 -26.11
C GLU A 85 -8.21 -46.33 -26.73
N ASP A 86 -7.13 -45.68 -27.14
CA ASP A 86 -7.13 -44.55 -28.09
C ASP A 86 -7.97 -43.31 -27.69
N LYS A 87 -7.92 -42.92 -26.41
CA LYS A 87 -8.49 -41.64 -25.93
C LYS A 87 -7.41 -40.69 -25.45
N VAL A 88 -7.33 -39.51 -26.05
CA VAL A 88 -6.39 -38.42 -25.74
C VAL A 88 -7.16 -37.21 -25.22
N TYR A 89 -6.82 -36.65 -24.04
CA TYR A 89 -7.52 -35.47 -23.51
C TYR A 89 -6.66 -34.37 -22.87
N THR A 90 -5.32 -34.38 -22.98
CA THR A 90 -4.49 -33.33 -22.39
C THR A 90 -3.55 -32.68 -23.40
N ARG A 91 -3.61 -31.35 -23.48
CA ARG A 91 -2.64 -30.51 -24.19
C ARG A 91 -1.46 -30.29 -23.25
N ALA A 92 -0.29 -30.80 -23.62
CA ALA A 92 0.95 -30.69 -22.85
C ALA A 92 1.91 -29.70 -23.53
N LYS A 93 2.84 -29.14 -22.76
CA LYS A 93 3.93 -28.33 -23.29
C LYS A 93 5.15 -29.21 -23.42
N VAL A 94 5.82 -29.11 -24.57
CA VAL A 94 7.01 -29.91 -24.83
C VAL A 94 8.22 -29.23 -24.19
N CYS A 95 8.99 -29.99 -23.40
CA CYS A 95 10.24 -29.56 -22.77
C CYS A 95 10.10 -28.37 -21.80
N ASP A 96 9.02 -28.30 -21.04
CA ASP A 96 8.81 -27.25 -20.02
C ASP A 96 9.24 -27.65 -18.61
N GLY A 97 9.67 -28.91 -18.44
CA GLY A 97 10.19 -29.43 -17.19
C GLY A 97 9.20 -30.29 -16.40
N ILE A 98 7.92 -30.34 -16.80
CA ILE A 98 6.84 -30.98 -16.05
C ILE A 98 6.17 -32.05 -16.92
N PRO A 99 6.16 -33.33 -16.50
CA PRO A 99 5.52 -34.39 -17.26
C PRO A 99 3.99 -34.31 -17.12
N GLU A 100 3.32 -33.86 -18.17
CA GLU A 100 1.86 -33.70 -18.25
C GLU A 100 1.22 -34.83 -19.08
N CYS A 101 2.02 -35.47 -19.94
CA CYS A 101 1.62 -36.69 -20.64
C CYS A 101 1.80 -37.96 -19.80
N TYR A 102 0.87 -38.90 -19.96
CA TYR A 102 0.91 -40.21 -19.29
C TYR A 102 2.24 -40.96 -19.49
N ASN A 103 2.74 -40.98 -20.73
CA ASN A 103 4.02 -41.61 -21.08
C ASN A 103 5.23 -40.67 -20.94
N ARG A 104 5.04 -39.44 -20.44
CA ARG A 104 6.08 -38.40 -20.28
C ARG A 104 6.78 -38.02 -21.58
N GLN A 105 6.16 -38.29 -22.73
CA GLN A 105 6.73 -38.06 -24.06
C GLN A 105 6.88 -36.58 -24.43
N ASP A 106 6.30 -35.71 -23.62
CA ASP A 106 6.48 -34.26 -23.60
C ASP A 106 7.85 -33.85 -23.04
N GLU A 107 8.41 -34.62 -22.10
CA GLU A 107 9.67 -34.31 -21.43
C GLU A 107 10.80 -35.31 -21.69
N CYS A 108 10.46 -36.58 -21.97
CA CYS A 108 11.38 -37.70 -22.09
C CYS A 108 11.38 -38.22 -23.53
N GLY A 109 12.55 -38.27 -24.18
CA GLY A 109 12.63 -38.69 -25.59
C GLY A 109 12.03 -37.71 -26.62
N ALA A 110 11.53 -36.55 -26.18
CA ALA A 110 11.02 -35.46 -27.04
C ALA A 110 12.13 -34.70 -27.78
N GLY A 111 13.40 -35.02 -27.53
CA GLY A 111 14.56 -34.27 -28.04
C GLY A 111 14.74 -32.92 -27.37
N CYS A 112 14.47 -32.83 -26.06
CA CYS A 112 14.81 -31.68 -25.22
C CYS A 112 16.33 -31.57 -25.09
N MET A 113 16.86 -30.35 -24.91
CA MET A 113 18.31 -30.14 -24.73
C MET A 113 18.83 -30.83 -23.47
N ASN A 114 18.02 -30.80 -22.40
CA ASN A 114 18.23 -31.58 -21.17
C ASN A 114 16.91 -32.28 -20.84
N GLU A 115 16.96 -33.60 -20.64
CA GLU A 115 15.80 -34.35 -20.13
C GLU A 115 15.58 -34.05 -18.65
N THR A 116 14.32 -34.10 -18.22
CA THR A 116 13.96 -33.79 -16.83
C THR A 116 14.33 -34.94 -15.89
N HIS A 117 14.58 -34.62 -14.62
CA HIS A 117 14.83 -35.62 -13.58
C HIS A 117 13.71 -36.68 -13.51
N PHE A 118 12.48 -36.27 -13.81
CA PHE A 118 11.30 -37.12 -13.86
C PHE A 118 11.43 -38.31 -14.83
N CYS A 119 12.28 -38.24 -15.85
CA CYS A 119 12.50 -39.34 -16.79
C CYS A 119 13.14 -40.58 -16.15
N ASN A 120 13.87 -40.39 -15.04
CA ASN A 120 14.55 -41.48 -14.33
C ASN A 120 13.66 -42.17 -13.28
N VAL A 121 12.48 -41.61 -12.98
CA VAL A 121 11.54 -42.17 -12.00
C VAL A 121 10.67 -43.23 -12.68
N PRO A 122 10.23 -44.30 -11.99
CA PRO A 122 9.28 -45.27 -12.55
C PRO A 122 7.94 -44.64 -12.99
N ILE A 123 7.33 -45.14 -14.08
CA ILE A 123 6.08 -44.57 -14.65
C ILE A 123 4.88 -44.65 -13.68
N ASN A 124 4.87 -45.64 -12.79
CA ASN A 124 3.86 -45.78 -11.74
C ASN A 124 3.90 -44.65 -10.70
N CYS A 125 5.00 -43.91 -10.58
CA CYS A 125 5.09 -42.74 -9.71
C CYS A 125 4.40 -41.51 -10.28
N HIS A 126 4.33 -41.42 -11.61
CA HIS A 126 3.55 -40.41 -12.30
C HIS A 126 2.04 -40.73 -12.30
N HIS A 127 1.65 -41.81 -11.62
CA HIS A 127 0.32 -42.39 -11.64
C HIS A 127 -0.17 -42.71 -10.23
N SER A 128 -0.83 -41.76 -9.56
CA SER A 128 -1.62 -42.07 -8.37
C SER A 128 -2.87 -42.86 -8.79
N ILE A 129 -2.72 -44.19 -8.83
CA ILE A 129 -3.74 -45.25 -8.81
C ILE A 129 -5.07 -44.88 -9.48
N MET A 130 -5.26 -45.31 -10.74
CA MET A 130 -6.58 -45.47 -11.34
C MET A 130 -7.47 -46.40 -10.49
N ASN A 131 -8.18 -45.84 -9.52
CA ASN A 131 -9.37 -46.49 -8.98
C ASN A 131 -10.59 -45.86 -9.65
N THR A 132 -11.08 -46.59 -10.64
CA THR A 132 -12.49 -46.69 -11.08
C THR A 132 -13.25 -45.40 -11.34
N GLU A 133 -13.60 -45.23 -12.61
CA GLU A 133 -14.70 -44.40 -13.13
C GLU A 133 -14.61 -42.88 -12.84
N HIS A 134 -14.17 -42.15 -13.86
CA HIS A 134 -14.35 -40.69 -14.01
C HIS A 134 -13.67 -39.79 -12.96
N ALA A 135 -12.37 -39.95 -12.76
CA ALA A 135 -11.55 -38.88 -12.18
C ALA A 135 -10.35 -38.57 -13.08
N THR A 136 -10.42 -37.43 -13.77
CA THR A 136 -9.27 -36.76 -14.41
C THR A 136 -8.37 -36.22 -13.31
N TYR A 137 -7.58 -37.07 -12.65
CA TYR A 137 -6.53 -36.62 -11.76
C TYR A 137 -5.27 -36.38 -12.58
N THR A 138 -5.03 -35.12 -12.94
CA THR A 138 -3.70 -34.69 -13.39
C THR A 138 -2.79 -34.71 -12.17
N PRO A 139 -1.65 -35.43 -12.19
CA PRO A 139 -0.71 -35.41 -11.08
C PRO A 139 -0.31 -33.96 -10.79
N SER A 140 -0.34 -33.57 -9.52
CA SER A 140 -0.13 -32.19 -9.11
C SER A 140 1.36 -31.96 -8.84
N TYR A 141 2.18 -32.01 -9.90
CA TYR A 141 3.61 -31.67 -9.76
C TYR A 141 3.78 -30.25 -9.29
N CYS A 142 4.76 -30.02 -8.42
CA CYS A 142 5.05 -28.70 -7.90
C CYS A 142 3.78 -28.03 -7.32
N ASP A 143 3.07 -28.73 -6.44
CA ASP A 143 1.94 -28.22 -5.67
C ASP A 143 2.33 -27.81 -4.23
N GLY A 144 3.48 -28.25 -3.76
CA GLY A 144 4.11 -27.90 -2.49
C GLY A 144 4.04 -28.98 -1.44
N ARG A 145 3.30 -30.06 -1.73
CA ARG A 145 3.06 -31.16 -0.80
C ARG A 145 3.54 -32.45 -1.46
N PRO A 146 4.37 -33.25 -0.77
CA PRO A 146 4.87 -34.47 -1.35
C PRO A 146 3.74 -35.47 -1.60
N GLU A 147 3.64 -35.99 -2.83
CA GLU A 147 2.62 -36.98 -3.18
C GLU A 147 2.96 -38.37 -2.62
N MET A 148 2.00 -38.97 -1.90
CA MET A 148 2.09 -40.33 -1.35
C MET A 148 1.46 -41.34 -2.31
N VAL A 149 2.27 -42.25 -2.88
CA VAL A 149 1.75 -43.35 -3.70
C VAL A 149 1.44 -44.56 -2.80
N ASN A 150 0.19 -45.03 -2.78
CA ASN A 150 -0.26 -46.15 -1.92
C ASN A 150 0.03 -45.96 -0.40
N GLY A 151 0.15 -44.71 0.06
CA GLY A 151 0.45 -44.41 1.46
C GLY A 151 1.89 -44.72 1.91
N SER A 152 2.83 -44.94 0.99
CA SER A 152 4.26 -45.09 1.29
C SER A 152 5.15 -44.23 0.37
N TRP A 153 6.27 -43.76 0.92
CA TRP A 153 7.30 -42.99 0.23
C TRP A 153 8.32 -43.88 -0.51
N ASP A 154 8.37 -45.18 -0.20
CA ASP A 154 9.45 -46.08 -0.64
C ASP A 154 9.43 -46.38 -2.14
N ALA A 155 8.27 -46.28 -2.79
CA ALA A 155 8.12 -46.63 -4.20
C ALA A 155 8.69 -45.58 -5.16
N CYS A 156 8.63 -44.30 -4.77
CA CYS A 156 8.89 -43.17 -5.67
C CYS A 156 9.90 -42.16 -5.12
N GLY A 157 10.32 -42.34 -3.86
CA GLY A 157 11.16 -41.38 -3.15
C GLY A 157 10.33 -40.25 -2.55
N PHE A 158 10.79 -39.72 -1.42
CA PHE A 158 10.12 -38.61 -0.74
C PHE A 158 10.22 -37.32 -1.57
N GLY A 159 9.07 -36.70 -1.87
CA GLY A 159 8.98 -35.41 -2.55
C GLY A 159 9.50 -35.41 -3.99
N PHE A 160 9.45 -36.55 -4.68
CA PHE A 160 9.96 -36.68 -6.05
C PHE A 160 9.28 -35.70 -7.03
N ASP A 161 8.00 -35.41 -6.77
CA ASP A 161 7.08 -34.52 -7.46
C ASP A 161 7.33 -33.03 -7.18
N GLU A 162 8.16 -32.74 -6.17
CA GLU A 162 8.49 -31.39 -5.71
C GLU A 162 9.93 -30.98 -6.04
N ILE A 163 10.65 -31.72 -6.89
CA ILE A 163 12.06 -31.42 -7.20
C ILE A 163 12.18 -30.45 -8.40
N ASN A 164 13.02 -29.42 -8.26
CA ASN A 164 13.39 -28.47 -9.32
C ASN A 164 12.22 -27.64 -9.90
N CYS A 165 11.21 -27.33 -9.07
CA CYS A 165 10.14 -26.40 -9.39
C CYS A 165 10.63 -24.94 -9.50
N THR A 166 10.61 -24.37 -10.71
CA THR A 166 11.22 -23.06 -11.03
C THR A 166 10.52 -21.83 -10.40
N LYS A 167 9.26 -21.94 -10.00
CA LYS A 167 8.44 -20.82 -9.46
C LYS A 167 8.13 -20.97 -7.96
N ARG A 168 8.91 -21.78 -7.26
CA ARG A 168 8.68 -22.16 -5.87
C ARG A 168 9.92 -21.96 -5.02
N PHE A 169 9.67 -21.67 -3.76
CA PHE A 169 10.66 -21.52 -2.72
C PHE A 169 10.63 -22.76 -1.82
N TYR A 170 11.79 -23.36 -1.62
CA TYR A 170 11.94 -24.55 -0.79
C TYR A 170 12.12 -24.16 0.67
N CYS A 171 11.33 -24.78 1.54
CA CYS A 171 11.50 -24.61 2.97
C CYS A 171 12.87 -25.16 3.39
N ASN A 172 13.55 -24.52 4.35
CA ASN A 172 14.87 -24.99 4.80
C ASN A 172 14.80 -26.38 5.42
N ASN A 173 13.73 -26.65 6.17
CA ASN A 173 13.42 -27.96 6.70
C ASN A 173 12.11 -28.49 6.09
N ALA A 174 12.26 -29.37 5.10
CA ALA A 174 11.14 -30.01 4.43
C ALA A 174 10.38 -30.92 5.41
N SER A 175 9.05 -30.78 5.46
CA SER A 175 8.16 -31.62 6.25
C SER A 175 7.35 -32.55 5.35
N ALA A 176 6.72 -33.57 5.95
CA ALA A 176 5.83 -34.48 5.22
C ALA A 176 4.58 -33.78 4.67
N ASN A 177 4.25 -32.58 5.17
CA ASN A 177 3.08 -31.82 4.73
C ASN A 177 3.41 -30.74 3.69
N VAL A 178 4.57 -30.09 3.80
CA VAL A 178 4.98 -28.96 2.96
C VAL A 178 6.48 -29.02 2.71
N ILE A 179 6.86 -29.02 1.42
CA ILE A 179 8.25 -28.97 0.95
C ILE A 179 8.57 -27.59 0.38
N SER A 180 7.62 -27.03 -0.37
CA SER A 180 7.82 -25.78 -1.10
C SER A 180 6.57 -24.92 -1.11
N VAL A 181 6.76 -23.61 -1.14
CA VAL A 181 5.69 -22.62 -1.27
C VAL A 181 5.83 -21.86 -2.59
N ALA A 182 4.72 -21.42 -3.17
CA ALA A 182 4.78 -20.59 -4.37
C ALA A 182 5.48 -19.26 -4.07
N ASN A 183 6.34 -18.76 -4.97
CA ASN A 183 7.09 -17.52 -4.75
C ASN A 183 6.24 -16.29 -4.39
N ARG A 184 4.95 -16.30 -4.74
CA ARG A 184 4.00 -15.22 -4.37
C ARG A 184 3.63 -15.19 -2.89
N PHE A 185 3.81 -16.32 -2.19
CA PHE A 185 3.55 -16.48 -0.75
C PHE A 185 4.82 -16.35 0.09
N VAL A 186 5.97 -16.11 -0.55
CA VAL A 186 7.22 -15.81 0.15
C VAL A 186 7.21 -14.34 0.52
N CYS A 187 7.54 -14.02 1.78
CA CYS A 187 7.44 -12.67 2.29
C CYS A 187 6.05 -12.07 2.06
N ASP A 188 4.98 -12.84 2.29
CA ASP A 188 3.60 -12.39 2.24
C ASP A 188 3.06 -11.93 3.61
N GLY A 189 3.77 -12.27 4.70
CA GLY A 189 3.41 -11.99 6.09
C GLY A 189 2.73 -13.16 6.81
N VAL A 190 2.60 -14.31 6.16
CA VAL A 190 1.97 -15.53 6.66
C VAL A 190 2.95 -16.69 6.53
N PHE A 191 3.08 -17.50 7.58
CA PHE A 191 3.92 -18.70 7.52
C PHE A 191 3.26 -19.78 6.63
N GLY A 192 3.77 -19.94 5.42
CA GLY A 192 3.46 -21.03 4.51
C GLY A 192 4.34 -22.26 4.74
N CYS A 193 5.61 -22.07 5.13
CA CYS A 193 6.47 -23.17 5.59
C CYS A 193 6.27 -23.45 7.09
N GLU A 194 6.30 -24.73 7.49
CA GLU A 194 6.18 -25.12 8.91
C GLU A 194 7.35 -24.61 9.78
N ASP A 195 8.53 -24.41 9.18
CA ASP A 195 9.71 -23.84 9.82
C ASP A 195 9.75 -22.30 9.77
N GLY A 196 8.79 -21.68 9.06
CA GLY A 196 8.70 -20.24 8.84
C GLY A 196 9.86 -19.64 8.03
N SER A 197 10.57 -20.46 7.25
CA SER A 197 11.70 -20.03 6.44
C SER A 197 11.32 -19.05 5.31
N ASP A 198 10.07 -19.11 4.86
CA ASP A 198 9.48 -18.23 3.85
C ASP A 198 9.23 -16.79 4.34
N GLU A 199 9.14 -16.60 5.66
CA GLU A 199 8.97 -15.29 6.32
C GLU A 199 10.22 -14.88 7.14
N ALA A 200 11.36 -15.53 6.88
CA ALA A 200 12.59 -15.26 7.61
C ALA A 200 13.10 -13.82 7.39
N ARG A 201 13.44 -13.14 8.49
CA ARG A 201 13.86 -11.72 8.49
C ARG A 201 15.03 -11.41 7.56
N ILE A 202 15.96 -12.34 7.40
CA ILE A 202 17.15 -12.17 6.54
C ILE A 202 16.74 -12.10 5.06
N MET A 203 15.69 -12.80 4.66
CA MET A 203 15.23 -12.84 3.27
C MET A 203 14.30 -11.68 2.93
N CYS A 204 13.39 -11.30 3.84
CA CYS A 204 12.34 -10.32 3.55
C CYS A 204 12.65 -8.89 4.01
N GLN A 205 13.87 -8.61 4.48
CA GLN A 205 14.22 -7.32 5.11
C GLN A 205 13.96 -6.09 4.23
N ASP A 206 14.10 -6.23 2.91
CA ASP A 206 13.96 -5.10 1.98
C ASP A 206 12.51 -4.83 1.57
N SER A 207 11.63 -5.84 1.61
CA SER A 207 10.25 -5.76 1.12
C SER A 207 9.19 -5.72 2.24
N ARG A 208 9.58 -6.10 3.46
CA ARG A 208 8.68 -6.22 4.61
C ARG A 208 9.21 -5.54 5.86
N PHE A 209 8.29 -4.99 6.64
CA PHE A 209 8.53 -4.47 7.97
C PHE A 209 7.93 -5.40 9.02
N TYR A 210 8.72 -5.80 10.00
CA TYR A 210 8.30 -6.74 11.04
C TYR A 210 7.70 -6.00 12.24
N CYS A 211 6.44 -6.30 12.58
CA CYS A 211 5.79 -5.73 13.74
C CYS A 211 6.49 -6.17 15.03
N ARG A 212 6.57 -5.29 16.03
CA ARG A 212 7.34 -5.56 17.25
C ARG A 212 6.72 -6.67 18.10
N ASN A 213 5.40 -6.74 18.15
CA ASN A 213 4.63 -7.80 18.81
C ASN A 213 4.39 -9.03 17.91
N GLY A 214 4.87 -9.03 16.66
CA GLY A 214 4.68 -10.13 15.71
C GLY A 214 3.24 -10.39 15.28
N GLN A 215 2.34 -9.41 15.46
CA GLN A 215 0.93 -9.50 15.05
C GLN A 215 0.55 -8.29 14.17
N PRO A 216 0.35 -8.48 12.85
CA PRO A 216 0.79 -9.62 12.04
C PRO A 216 2.33 -9.78 12.03
N VAL A 217 2.85 -10.88 11.49
CA VAL A 217 4.31 -11.18 11.49
C VAL A 217 5.08 -10.04 10.82
N SER A 218 4.61 -9.61 9.65
CA SER A 218 5.17 -8.50 8.91
C SER A 218 4.10 -7.79 8.08
N VAL A 219 4.34 -6.52 7.78
CA VAL A 219 3.54 -5.69 6.86
C VAL A 219 4.41 -5.29 5.67
N ALA A 220 3.78 -4.94 4.55
CA ALA A 220 4.51 -4.45 3.38
C ALA A 220 5.26 -3.15 3.70
N SER A 221 6.46 -2.96 3.18
CA SER A 221 7.23 -1.72 3.40
C SER A 221 6.48 -0.46 2.94
N SER A 222 5.53 -0.57 2.02
CA SER A 222 4.67 0.54 1.57
C SER A 222 3.62 0.98 2.60
N LEU A 223 3.35 0.13 3.60
CA LEU A 223 2.38 0.38 4.67
C LEU A 223 3.04 1.00 5.90
N VAL A 224 4.37 1.13 5.91
CA VAL A 224 5.09 1.77 7.01
C VAL A 224 4.91 3.28 6.93
N GLU A 225 4.58 3.91 8.06
CA GLU A 225 4.33 5.35 8.19
C GLU A 225 3.24 5.88 7.23
N ASN A 226 2.18 5.08 7.00
CA ASN A 226 1.06 5.39 6.10
C ASN A 226 -0.16 6.00 6.83
N GLY A 227 -0.09 6.14 8.16
CA GLY A 227 -1.13 6.71 9.00
C GLY A 227 -2.19 5.74 9.48
N PHE A 228 -2.05 4.47 9.11
CA PHE A 228 -2.93 3.39 9.54
C PHE A 228 -2.17 2.45 10.44
N GLN A 229 -2.87 1.99 11.46
CA GLN A 229 -2.35 0.96 12.34
C GLN A 229 -2.58 -0.41 11.68
N ASP A 230 -1.62 -0.88 10.88
CA ASP A 230 -1.60 -2.22 10.29
C ASP A 230 -0.95 -3.24 11.25
N CYS A 231 0.02 -2.81 12.06
CA CYS A 231 0.50 -3.60 13.20
C CYS A 231 -0.42 -3.42 14.43
N SER A 232 -0.74 -4.51 15.14
CA SER A 232 -1.55 -4.44 16.38
C SER A 232 -0.97 -3.52 17.46
N ASP A 233 0.32 -3.21 17.39
CA ASP A 233 1.05 -2.35 18.31
C ASP A 233 1.46 -0.98 17.73
N ALA A 234 1.01 -0.65 16.52
CA ALA A 234 1.34 0.58 15.79
C ALA A 234 2.86 0.78 15.55
N SER A 235 3.65 -0.30 15.51
CA SER A 235 5.10 -0.22 15.25
C SER A 235 5.44 0.24 13.84
N ASP A 236 4.55 -0.04 12.88
CA ASP A 236 4.60 0.39 11.48
C ASP A 236 4.48 1.90 11.32
N GLU A 237 3.72 2.57 12.18
CA GLU A 237 3.60 4.02 12.17
C GLU A 237 4.77 4.74 12.85
N CYS A 238 5.52 4.02 13.68
CA CYS A 238 6.60 4.55 14.51
C CYS A 238 7.84 3.64 14.50
N PRO A 239 8.44 3.33 13.33
CA PRO A 239 9.59 2.42 13.23
C PRO A 239 10.82 2.97 13.96
N ILE A 240 11.79 2.13 14.36
CA ILE A 240 12.95 2.59 15.16
C ILE A 240 13.83 3.62 14.41
N ILE A 241 13.79 3.62 13.08
CA ILE A 241 14.54 4.52 12.19
C ILE A 241 13.61 5.56 11.54
N THR A 242 12.59 6.02 12.25
CA THR A 242 11.75 7.14 11.79
C THR A 242 12.56 8.42 11.65
N GLN A 243 12.49 9.07 10.49
CA GLN A 243 13.00 10.43 10.26
C GLN A 243 12.02 11.54 10.73
N LYS A 244 10.84 11.18 11.24
CA LYS A 244 9.85 12.13 11.81
C LYS A 244 10.26 12.66 13.20
N SER A 245 11.54 12.90 13.47
CA SER A 245 11.93 13.72 14.62
C SER A 245 11.87 15.19 14.21
N THR A 246 11.11 15.99 14.96
CA THR A 246 11.18 17.45 14.82
C THR A 246 12.22 17.98 15.80
N VAL A 247 12.61 19.25 15.66
CA VAL A 247 13.60 19.89 16.56
C VAL A 247 13.17 19.87 18.04
N PHE A 248 11.87 19.68 18.33
CA PHE A 248 11.33 19.77 19.68
C PHE A 248 10.67 18.47 20.19
N SER A 249 10.24 17.58 19.30
CA SER A 249 9.50 16.35 19.64
C SER A 249 10.23 15.10 19.13
N SER A 250 10.20 14.04 19.93
CA SER A 250 10.77 12.73 19.58
C SER A 250 9.69 11.67 19.42
N ARG A 251 10.08 10.45 19.02
CA ARG A 251 9.15 9.30 18.93
C ARG A 251 8.41 9.05 20.25
N HIS A 252 9.13 9.16 21.36
CA HIS A 252 8.63 8.76 22.67
C HIS A 252 8.02 9.93 23.44
N GLU A 253 8.48 11.15 23.18
CA GLU A 253 8.16 12.31 24.01
C GLU A 253 7.64 13.47 23.15
N MET A 254 6.56 14.10 23.61
CA MET A 254 6.02 15.32 22.99
C MET A 254 7.05 16.46 23.00
N ILE A 255 7.80 16.58 24.10
CA ILE A 255 8.93 17.49 24.27
C ILE A 255 10.14 16.63 24.60
N GLU A 256 11.09 16.52 23.67
CA GLU A 256 12.21 15.58 23.78
C GLU A 256 13.10 15.88 24.99
N ASP A 257 13.44 17.14 25.19
CA ASP A 257 14.41 17.54 26.19
C ASP A 257 13.76 17.63 27.60
N PRO A 258 14.36 16.98 28.62
CA PRO A 258 13.82 16.95 29.98
C PRO A 258 13.90 18.30 30.71
N ILE A 259 14.86 19.16 30.36
CA ILE A 259 15.00 20.52 30.93
C ILE A 259 13.81 21.35 30.48
N PHE A 260 13.48 21.33 29.18
CA PHE A 260 12.32 22.07 28.66
C PHE A 260 10.99 21.59 29.28
N ARG A 261 10.83 20.27 29.51
CA ARG A 261 9.68 19.71 30.24
C ARG A 261 9.55 20.27 31.66
N GLY A 262 10.65 20.32 32.41
CA GLY A 262 10.67 20.90 33.75
C GLY A 262 10.39 22.41 33.75
N LEU A 263 10.95 23.13 32.77
CA LEU A 263 10.73 24.58 32.62
C LEU A 263 9.28 24.93 32.32
N PHE A 264 8.58 24.16 31.48
CA PHE A 264 7.18 24.43 31.14
C PHE A 264 6.26 24.27 32.36
N TRP A 265 6.48 23.23 33.16
CA TRP A 265 5.80 23.05 34.45
C TRP A 265 6.08 24.22 35.40
N ALA A 266 7.34 24.60 35.57
CA ALA A 266 7.73 25.70 36.46
C ALA A 266 7.13 27.03 36.00
N MET A 267 7.26 27.37 34.71
CA MET A 267 6.69 28.59 34.12
C MET A 267 5.17 28.62 34.23
N GLY A 268 4.48 27.51 33.96
CA GLY A 268 3.03 27.39 34.07
C GLY A 268 2.53 27.63 35.49
N ILE A 269 3.12 26.98 36.50
CA ILE A 269 2.70 27.12 37.90
C ILE A 269 3.04 28.52 38.44
N ILE A 270 4.26 29.00 38.21
CA ILE A 270 4.70 30.32 38.71
C ILE A 270 3.84 31.42 38.10
N SER A 271 3.58 31.38 36.79
CA SER A 271 2.72 32.36 36.12
C SER A 271 1.27 32.25 36.57
N LEU A 272 0.73 31.05 36.80
CA LEU A 272 -0.62 30.87 37.32
C LEU A 272 -0.78 31.54 38.69
N ILE A 273 0.08 31.19 39.66
CA ILE A 273 0.01 31.74 41.02
C ILE A 273 0.27 33.25 41.00
N GLY A 274 1.27 33.70 40.25
CA GLY A 274 1.63 35.11 40.13
C GLY A 274 0.49 35.97 39.58
N ASN A 275 -0.16 35.52 38.50
CA ASN A 275 -1.26 36.27 37.88
C ASN A 275 -2.55 36.24 38.72
N VAL A 276 -2.88 35.10 39.35
CA VAL A 276 -4.03 35.02 40.26
C VAL A 276 -3.82 35.92 41.48
N GLY A 277 -2.62 35.89 42.07
CA GLY A 277 -2.26 36.78 43.19
C GLY A 277 -2.27 38.25 42.80
N ALA A 278 -1.75 38.61 41.63
CA ALA A 278 -1.81 39.97 41.09
C ALA A 278 -3.25 40.42 40.90
N PHE A 279 -4.11 39.61 40.29
CA PHE A 279 -5.53 39.92 40.10
C PHE A 279 -6.22 40.21 41.43
N ILE A 280 -6.08 39.31 42.41
CA ILE A 280 -6.72 39.43 43.72
C ILE A 280 -6.21 40.66 44.47
N SER A 281 -4.89 40.86 44.53
CA SER A 281 -4.29 41.99 45.26
C SER A 281 -4.70 43.34 44.67
N ILE A 282 -4.72 43.46 43.35
CA ILE A 282 -5.12 44.69 42.66
C ILE A 282 -6.62 44.94 42.82
N ALA A 283 -7.46 43.89 42.71
CA ALA A 283 -8.91 44.02 42.91
C ALA A 283 -9.27 44.44 44.34
N ILE A 284 -8.61 43.87 45.35
CA ILE A 284 -8.78 44.28 46.75
C ILE A 284 -8.33 45.74 46.94
N ARG A 285 -7.18 46.11 46.40
CA ARG A 285 -6.67 47.49 46.50
C ARG A 285 -7.64 48.48 45.87
N GLN A 286 -8.16 48.15 44.68
CA GLN A 286 -9.09 49.01 43.95
C GLN A 286 -10.45 49.19 44.65
N SER A 287 -10.90 48.18 45.40
CA SER A 287 -12.17 48.23 46.14
C SER A 287 -12.05 48.87 47.53
N ARG A 288 -10.90 48.73 48.20
CA ARG A 288 -10.70 49.23 49.57
C ARG A 288 -10.08 50.62 49.65
N GLU A 289 -9.20 50.97 48.71
CA GLU A 289 -8.50 52.26 48.72
C GLU A 289 -9.19 53.27 47.81
N SER A 290 -9.35 54.51 48.30
CA SER A 290 -9.76 55.64 47.47
C SER A 290 -8.59 56.09 46.58
N LEU A 291 -8.42 55.40 45.45
CA LEU A 291 -7.34 55.66 44.50
C LEU A 291 -7.65 56.86 43.61
N SER A 292 -6.61 57.54 43.16
CA SER A 292 -6.74 58.59 42.14
C SER A 292 -7.27 58.00 40.80
N PRO A 293 -7.99 58.77 39.97
CA PRO A 293 -8.52 58.29 38.69
C PRO A 293 -7.45 57.68 37.77
N LEU A 294 -6.23 58.24 37.81
CA LEU A 294 -5.08 57.71 37.09
C LEU A 294 -4.67 56.31 37.59
N GLN A 295 -4.55 56.12 38.90
CA GLN A 295 -4.21 54.83 39.49
C GLN A 295 -5.29 53.77 39.21
N VAL A 296 -6.56 54.16 39.25
CA VAL A 296 -7.69 53.28 38.88
C VAL A 296 -7.56 52.79 37.44
N SER A 297 -7.23 53.69 36.50
CA SER A 297 -7.05 53.31 35.09
C SER A 297 -5.86 52.37 34.86
N LEU A 298 -4.71 52.62 35.52
CA LEU A 298 -3.53 51.75 35.43
C LEU A 298 -3.78 50.39 36.07
N ASN A 299 -4.48 50.34 37.21
CA ASN A 299 -4.87 49.08 37.86
C ASN A 299 -5.83 48.28 36.96
N CYS A 300 -6.73 48.93 36.23
CA CYS A 300 -7.60 48.26 35.27
C CYS A 300 -6.81 47.57 34.14
N PHE A 301 -5.77 48.21 33.60
CA PHE A 301 -4.89 47.57 32.62
C PHE A 301 -4.13 46.37 33.22
N LEU A 302 -3.61 46.51 34.44
CA LEU A 302 -2.91 45.41 35.13
C LEU A 302 -3.83 44.22 35.45
N LEU A 303 -5.11 44.48 35.78
CA LEU A 303 -6.11 43.42 35.93
C LEU A 303 -6.31 42.66 34.62
N ASN A 304 -6.51 43.37 33.50
CA ASN A 304 -6.65 42.74 32.19
C ASN A 304 -5.39 41.99 31.76
N LEU A 305 -4.20 42.51 32.08
CA LEU A 305 -2.93 41.83 31.84
C LEU A 305 -2.87 40.49 32.59
N SER A 306 -3.23 40.50 33.88
CA SER A 306 -3.24 39.28 34.70
C SER A 306 -4.25 38.24 34.20
N VAL A 307 -5.38 38.67 33.63
CA VAL A 307 -6.36 37.76 33.00
C VAL A 307 -5.80 37.18 31.71
N SER A 308 -5.16 38.00 30.87
CA SER A 308 -4.54 37.53 29.63
C SER A 308 -3.44 36.51 29.91
N ASP A 309 -2.51 36.81 30.81
CA ASP A 309 -1.39 35.92 31.15
C ASP A 309 -1.86 34.65 31.91
N PHE A 310 -3.00 34.70 32.60
CA PHE A 310 -3.66 33.51 33.14
C PHE A 310 -4.10 32.54 32.03
N LEU A 311 -4.58 33.04 30.88
CA LEU A 311 -4.94 32.15 29.76
C LEU A 311 -3.70 31.42 29.19
N MET A 312 -2.54 32.10 29.11
CA MET A 312 -1.28 31.47 28.73
C MET A 312 -0.80 30.45 29.76
N SER A 313 -0.96 30.72 31.06
CA SER A 313 -0.55 29.77 32.09
C SER A 313 -1.39 28.48 32.06
N VAL A 314 -2.70 28.60 31.82
CA VAL A 314 -3.58 27.45 31.58
C VAL A 314 -3.09 26.63 30.39
N TYR A 315 -2.72 27.28 29.28
CA TYR A 315 -2.16 26.57 28.13
C TYR A 315 -0.88 25.79 28.48
N LEU A 316 0.10 26.44 29.12
CA LEU A 316 1.37 25.80 29.46
C LEU A 316 1.16 24.59 30.37
N ILE A 317 0.24 24.69 31.33
CA ILE A 317 -0.12 23.57 32.21
C ILE A 317 -0.77 22.44 31.42
N VAL A 318 -1.72 22.73 30.52
CA VAL A 318 -2.38 21.69 29.71
C VAL A 318 -1.40 20.96 28.80
N ILE A 319 -0.48 21.69 28.14
CA ILE A 319 0.59 21.07 27.34
C ILE A 319 1.51 20.22 28.21
N SER A 320 1.82 20.68 29.42
CA SER A 320 2.67 19.94 30.35
C SER A 320 2.00 18.65 30.83
N ILE A 321 0.68 18.67 31.09
CA ILE A 321 -0.13 17.49 31.39
C ILE A 321 -0.13 16.52 30.22
N LYS A 322 -0.38 17.01 28.99
CA LYS A 322 -0.38 16.17 27.78
C LYS A 322 0.99 15.58 27.47
N GLY A 323 2.07 16.30 27.78
CA GLY A 323 3.43 15.79 27.66
C GLY A 323 3.69 14.59 28.56
N VAL A 324 3.13 14.57 29.78
CA VAL A 324 3.23 13.43 30.70
C VAL A 324 2.30 12.28 30.26
N GLU A 325 1.08 12.60 29.83
CA GLU A 325 0.09 11.61 29.36
C GLU A 325 0.59 10.79 28.17
N TYR A 326 1.32 11.43 27.25
CA TYR A 326 1.85 10.79 26.04
C TYR A 326 3.32 10.39 26.14
N SER A 327 3.90 10.41 27.34
CA SER A 327 5.29 10.00 27.56
C SER A 327 5.49 8.50 27.28
N GLY A 328 6.61 8.15 26.64
CA GLY A 328 6.94 6.79 26.20
C GLY A 328 6.35 6.36 24.85
N GLY A 329 5.34 7.07 24.33
CA GLY A 329 4.59 6.66 23.14
C GLY A 329 3.99 7.80 22.32
N TYR A 330 4.58 8.99 22.33
CA TYR A 330 4.00 10.18 21.68
C TYR A 330 3.67 10.00 20.20
N CYS A 331 4.51 9.28 19.44
CA CYS A 331 4.37 9.13 18.00
C CYS A 331 3.01 8.55 17.55
N SER A 332 2.42 7.60 18.29
CA SER A 332 1.09 7.06 17.96
C SER A 332 -0.04 8.04 18.24
N HIS A 333 0.19 9.02 19.11
CA HIS A 333 -0.78 10.01 19.54
C HIS A 333 -0.65 11.37 18.82
N ASP A 334 0.49 11.65 18.16
CA ASP A 334 0.77 12.94 17.52
C ASP A 334 -0.32 13.36 16.52
N ALA A 335 -0.67 12.48 15.58
CA ALA A 335 -1.66 12.76 14.54
C ALA A 335 -3.04 13.05 15.14
N LYS A 336 -3.49 12.20 16.07
CA LYS A 336 -4.79 12.36 16.75
C LYS A 336 -4.84 13.61 17.63
N TRP A 337 -3.74 13.96 18.28
CA TRP A 337 -3.65 15.16 19.11
C TRP A 337 -3.70 16.44 18.27
N ARG A 338 -2.85 16.54 17.23
CA ARG A 338 -2.74 17.74 16.39
C ARG A 338 -3.98 18.02 15.55
N THR A 339 -4.76 17.00 15.23
CA THR A 339 -6.04 17.12 14.52
C THR A 339 -7.24 17.32 15.45
N SER A 340 -7.04 17.21 16.77
CA SER A 340 -8.12 17.35 17.74
C SER A 340 -8.59 18.80 17.90
N GLY A 341 -9.90 19.00 18.06
CA GLY A 341 -10.46 20.31 18.37
C GLY A 341 -9.93 20.90 19.68
N SER A 342 -9.50 20.06 20.63
CA SER A 342 -8.85 20.50 21.88
C SER A 342 -7.51 21.18 21.61
N CYS A 343 -6.69 20.63 20.72
CA CYS A 343 -5.42 21.25 20.33
C CYS A 343 -5.65 22.59 19.62
N SER A 344 -6.62 22.65 18.69
CA SER A 344 -6.98 23.88 18.00
C SER A 344 -7.51 24.96 18.95
N PHE A 345 -8.37 24.59 19.92
CA PHE A 345 -8.89 25.51 20.94
C PHE A 345 -7.77 26.05 21.84
N LEU A 346 -6.85 25.19 22.29
CA LEU A 346 -5.69 25.61 23.08
C LEU A 346 -4.75 26.53 22.29
N GLY A 347 -4.57 26.28 20.99
CA GLY A 347 -3.82 27.15 20.08
C GLY A 347 -4.49 28.52 19.92
N ALA A 348 -5.81 28.57 19.78
CA ALA A 348 -6.53 29.85 19.75
C ALA A 348 -6.35 30.63 21.08
N LEU A 349 -6.46 29.93 22.22
CA LEU A 349 -6.32 30.53 23.55
C LEU A 349 -4.96 31.22 23.75
N THR A 350 -3.87 30.61 23.28
CA THR A 350 -2.54 31.21 23.40
C THR A 350 -2.34 32.41 22.50
N VAL A 351 -2.85 32.36 21.28
CA VAL A 351 -2.78 33.50 20.36
C VAL A 351 -3.56 34.68 20.93
N VAL A 352 -4.77 34.46 21.47
CA VAL A 352 -5.54 35.52 22.15
C VAL A 352 -4.72 36.10 23.30
N SER A 353 -4.17 35.26 24.17
CA SER A 353 -3.38 35.70 25.33
C SER A 353 -2.15 36.52 24.93
N PHE A 354 -1.34 36.00 23.99
CA PHE A 354 -0.13 36.66 23.54
C PHE A 354 -0.42 38.04 22.90
N GLU A 355 -1.41 38.11 22.03
CA GLU A 355 -1.78 39.35 21.34
C GLU A 355 -2.38 40.39 22.30
N VAL A 356 -3.29 39.97 23.18
CA VAL A 356 -3.88 40.88 24.18
C VAL A 356 -2.81 41.41 25.14
N THR A 357 -1.92 40.54 25.63
CA THR A 357 -0.81 40.95 26.51
C THR A 357 0.10 41.97 25.83
N SER A 358 0.50 41.73 24.57
CA SER A 358 1.34 42.64 23.78
C SER A 358 0.68 44.03 23.60
N LEU A 359 -0.60 44.06 23.21
CA LEU A 359 -1.35 45.30 23.03
C LEU A 359 -1.56 46.05 24.35
N LEU A 360 -1.88 45.35 25.44
CA LEU A 360 -2.02 45.96 26.77
C LEU A 360 -0.71 46.56 27.28
N LEU A 361 0.43 45.89 27.05
CA LEU A 361 1.76 46.43 27.40
C LEU A 361 2.05 47.72 26.63
N ALA A 362 1.78 47.75 25.32
CA ALA A 362 1.92 48.96 24.50
C ALA A 362 0.98 50.09 24.96
N MET A 363 -0.28 49.77 25.27
CA MET A 363 -1.25 50.74 25.78
C MET A 363 -0.84 51.29 27.15
N MET A 364 -0.39 50.45 28.08
CA MET A 364 0.12 50.91 29.38
C MET A 364 1.33 51.83 29.23
N ALA A 365 2.26 51.50 28.33
CA ALA A 365 3.43 52.32 28.06
C ALA A 365 3.05 53.70 27.50
N THR A 366 2.16 53.74 26.51
CA THR A 366 1.65 55.00 25.93
C THR A 366 0.87 55.83 26.95
N PHE A 367 0.05 55.19 27.78
CA PHE A 367 -0.73 55.87 28.82
C PHE A 367 0.17 56.50 29.89
N ARG A 368 1.23 55.77 30.31
CA ARG A 368 2.27 56.30 31.20
C ARG A 368 3.00 57.48 30.57
N LEU A 369 3.36 57.39 29.29
CA LEU A 369 4.01 58.47 28.56
C LEU A 369 3.14 59.74 28.57
N ILE A 370 1.85 59.62 28.26
CA ILE A 370 0.90 60.74 28.26
C ILE A 370 0.76 61.35 29.67
N SER A 371 0.80 60.54 30.73
CA SER A 371 0.76 61.05 32.12
C SER A 371 1.95 61.92 32.48
N VAL A 372 3.13 61.64 31.93
CA VAL A 372 4.33 62.46 32.13
C VAL A 372 4.26 63.75 31.32
N TYR A 373 3.85 63.69 30.06
CA TYR A 373 3.78 64.87 29.19
C TYR A 373 2.61 65.82 29.53
N LYS A 374 1.46 65.30 29.99
CA LYS A 374 0.23 66.08 30.24
C LYS A 374 -0.39 65.75 31.60
N PRO A 375 0.27 66.10 32.72
CA PRO A 375 -0.15 65.71 34.07
C PRO A 375 -1.55 66.24 34.45
N PHE A 376 -1.85 67.51 34.17
CA PHE A 376 -3.15 68.11 34.52
C PHE A 376 -4.34 67.51 33.75
N LYS A 377 -4.14 67.13 32.49
CA LYS A 377 -5.19 66.48 31.69
C LYS A 377 -5.50 65.06 32.20
N MET A 378 -4.46 64.36 32.66
CA MET A 378 -4.58 62.98 33.14
C MET A 378 -5.14 62.89 34.56
N SER A 379 -5.11 63.97 35.34
CA SER A 379 -5.75 64.02 36.66
C SER A 379 -7.28 63.88 36.62
N ASN A 380 -7.92 64.26 35.50
CA ASN A 380 -9.38 64.23 35.33
C ASN A 380 -9.80 63.23 34.23
N ILE A 381 -9.17 62.05 34.22
CA ILE A 381 -9.46 61.03 33.22
C ILE A 381 -10.82 60.36 33.47
N LYS A 382 -11.61 60.20 32.41
CA LYS A 382 -12.89 59.49 32.43
C LYS A 382 -12.69 58.01 32.10
N TRP A 383 -13.61 57.17 32.57
CA TRP A 383 -13.57 55.72 32.33
C TRP A 383 -13.46 55.27 30.85
N PRO A 384 -14.06 55.94 29.85
CA PRO A 384 -13.96 55.49 28.46
C PRO A 384 -12.53 55.55 27.91
N ALA A 385 -11.68 56.40 28.48
CA ALA A 385 -10.31 56.60 28.00
C ALA A 385 -9.41 55.37 28.16
N TYR A 386 -9.69 54.49 29.13
CA TYR A 386 -8.94 53.25 29.33
C TYR A 386 -9.77 51.99 28.99
N VAL A 387 -11.10 52.07 29.06
CA VAL A 387 -11.97 50.93 28.67
C VAL A 387 -12.02 50.71 27.16
N ILE A 388 -12.14 51.77 26.35
CA ILE A 388 -12.21 51.61 24.88
C ILE A 388 -10.95 50.96 24.30
N PRO A 389 -9.71 51.38 24.65
CA PRO A 389 -8.50 50.71 24.19
C PRO A 389 -8.41 49.26 24.67
N THR A 390 -8.82 48.97 25.90
CA THR A 390 -8.84 47.60 26.44
C THR A 390 -9.80 46.70 25.66
N LEU A 391 -11.01 47.19 25.37
CA LEU A 391 -11.97 46.48 24.52
C LEU A 391 -11.40 46.25 23.12
N PHE A 392 -10.75 47.26 22.54
CA PHE A 392 -10.08 47.13 21.25
C PHE A 392 -9.02 46.01 21.29
N ALA A 393 -8.15 45.97 22.31
CA ALA A 393 -7.14 44.92 22.46
C ALA A 393 -7.77 43.52 22.51
N TRP A 394 -8.83 43.33 23.31
CA TRP A 394 -9.55 42.06 23.39
C TRP A 394 -10.22 41.68 22.06
N THR A 395 -10.86 42.64 21.39
CA THR A 395 -11.51 42.36 20.10
C THR A 395 -10.51 41.95 19.03
N VAL A 396 -9.35 42.62 18.95
CA VAL A 396 -8.28 42.28 18.01
C VAL A 396 -7.67 40.93 18.36
N GLY A 397 -7.36 40.68 19.63
CA GLY A 397 -6.80 39.40 20.07
C GLY A 397 -7.73 38.22 19.81
N ILE A 398 -9.03 38.34 20.13
CA ILE A 398 -10.05 37.32 19.86
C ILE A 398 -10.20 37.09 18.36
N LEU A 399 -10.23 38.15 17.56
CA LEU A 399 -10.32 38.03 16.10
C LEU A 399 -9.11 37.25 15.56
N LEU A 400 -7.89 37.64 15.94
CA LEU A 400 -6.66 36.98 15.48
C LEU A 400 -6.57 35.52 15.95
N GLY A 401 -6.97 35.23 17.18
CA GLY A 401 -6.93 33.87 17.73
C GLY A 401 -8.01 32.94 17.18
N THR A 402 -9.17 33.47 16.76
CA THR A 402 -10.26 32.65 16.19
C THR A 402 -10.21 32.50 14.68
N ILE A 403 -9.46 33.36 13.96
CA ILE A 403 -9.25 33.22 12.52
C ILE A 403 -8.84 31.79 12.09
N PRO A 404 -7.89 31.11 12.76
CA PRO A 404 -7.51 29.75 12.40
C PRO A 404 -8.57 28.68 12.69
N LEU A 405 -9.58 28.97 13.52
CA LEU A 405 -10.69 28.06 13.83
C LEU A 405 -11.80 28.14 12.77
N ILE A 406 -11.95 29.29 12.13
CA ILE A 406 -12.78 29.40 10.95
C ILE A 406 -12.08 28.55 9.88
N ASN A 407 -12.81 27.66 9.22
CA ASN A 407 -12.28 26.72 8.23
C ASN A 407 -11.88 27.43 6.92
N VAL A 408 -11.10 28.50 7.05
CA VAL A 408 -10.46 29.20 5.96
C VAL A 408 -9.29 28.36 5.51
N ASP A 409 -9.53 27.75 4.37
CA ASP A 409 -8.61 27.08 3.45
C ASP A 409 -7.13 27.54 3.57
N TYR A 410 -6.85 28.83 3.81
CA TYR A 410 -5.50 29.38 3.93
C TYR A 410 -4.63 28.78 5.06
N PHE A 411 -5.21 28.49 6.23
CA PHE A 411 -4.43 28.06 7.42
C PHE A 411 -4.15 26.56 7.46
N VAL A 412 -4.75 25.79 6.55
CA VAL A 412 -4.50 24.36 6.39
C VAL A 412 -3.42 24.16 5.33
N SER A 413 -2.17 23.95 5.78
CA SER A 413 -1.03 23.69 4.88
C SER A 413 -1.05 22.27 4.31
N SER A 414 -1.57 21.33 5.09
CA SER A 414 -1.65 19.91 4.76
C SER A 414 -2.91 19.31 5.36
N ILE A 415 -3.45 18.33 4.65
CA ILE A 415 -4.65 17.60 5.05
C ILE A 415 -4.18 16.22 5.48
N TRP A 416 -4.61 15.80 6.67
CA TRP A 416 -4.50 14.40 7.05
C TRP A 416 -5.57 13.63 6.27
N PHE A 417 -5.14 12.86 5.28
CA PHE A 417 -6.01 12.06 4.44
C PHE A 417 -5.53 10.61 4.52
N PRO A 418 -6.12 9.81 5.43
CA PRO A 418 -5.77 8.41 5.57
C PRO A 418 -6.16 7.70 4.26
N ASN A 419 -5.16 7.20 3.54
CA ASN A 419 -5.39 6.54 2.26
C ASN A 419 -4.43 5.37 2.01
N TYR A 420 -4.90 4.36 1.31
CA TYR A 420 -4.11 3.17 0.98
C TYR A 420 -3.14 3.38 -0.20
N PHE A 421 -3.18 4.53 -0.88
CA PHE A 421 -2.50 4.74 -2.16
C PHE A 421 -1.19 5.53 -2.05
N TYR A 422 -0.99 6.26 -0.96
CA TYR A 422 0.15 7.13 -0.72
C TYR A 422 0.87 6.69 0.56
N SER A 423 2.20 6.64 0.50
CA SER A 423 3.05 6.35 1.66
C SER A 423 3.14 7.50 2.67
N ARG A 424 2.31 8.53 2.52
CA ARG A 424 2.26 9.71 3.39
C ARG A 424 0.80 10.11 3.52
N ASP A 425 0.33 10.12 4.76
CA ASP A 425 -1.01 10.50 5.19
C ASP A 425 -1.14 12.01 5.42
N ILE A 426 -0.03 12.74 5.37
CA ILE A 426 -0.01 14.20 5.31
C ILE A 426 0.24 14.61 3.86
N ILE A 427 -0.83 14.95 3.14
CA ILE A 427 -0.77 15.45 1.77
C ILE A 427 -0.82 16.98 1.80
N SER A 428 0.07 17.63 1.05
CA SER A 428 0.00 19.08 0.92
C SER A 428 -1.32 19.50 0.29
N LYS A 429 -1.88 20.62 0.71
CA LYS A 429 -3.18 21.07 0.19
C LYS A 429 -3.19 21.23 -1.34
N SER A 430 -2.07 21.61 -1.95
CA SER A 430 -1.90 21.70 -3.41
C SER A 430 -2.00 20.33 -4.10
N GLU A 431 -1.37 19.31 -3.53
CA GLU A 431 -1.43 17.94 -4.06
C GLU A 431 -2.82 17.35 -3.89
N PHE A 432 -3.49 17.61 -2.76
CA PHE A 432 -4.86 17.16 -2.54
C PHE A 432 -5.85 17.80 -3.52
N LYS A 433 -5.74 19.12 -3.78
CA LYS A 433 -6.56 19.78 -4.81
C LYS A 433 -6.33 19.19 -6.20
N LEU A 434 -5.07 18.88 -6.53
CA LEU A 434 -4.73 18.21 -7.80
C LEU A 434 -5.34 16.81 -7.87
N LEU A 435 -5.25 16.02 -6.79
CA LEU A 435 -5.85 14.69 -6.68
C LEU A 435 -7.37 14.76 -6.87
N PHE A 436 -8.04 15.62 -6.11
CA PHE A 436 -9.48 15.81 -6.19
C PHE A 436 -9.93 16.21 -7.60
N SER A 437 -9.18 17.10 -8.26
CA SER A 437 -9.45 17.51 -9.65
C SER A 437 -9.26 16.40 -10.68
N ARG A 438 -8.44 15.38 -10.37
CA ARG A 438 -8.25 14.21 -11.23
C ARG A 438 -9.37 13.20 -10.98
N ILE A 439 -9.70 12.92 -9.72
CA ILE A 439 -10.78 12.00 -9.34
C ILE A 439 -12.11 12.49 -9.92
N SER A 440 -12.43 13.78 -9.81
CA SER A 440 -13.65 14.37 -10.37
C SER A 440 -13.74 14.36 -11.90
N LYS A 441 -12.64 14.08 -12.61
CA LYS A 441 -12.65 13.84 -14.06
C LYS A 441 -12.92 12.38 -14.41
N PHE A 442 -12.68 11.45 -13.49
CA PHE A 442 -12.94 10.02 -13.67
C PHE A 442 -14.34 9.63 -13.20
N THR A 443 -14.85 10.28 -12.16
CA THR A 443 -16.27 10.23 -11.81
C THR A 443 -16.99 11.27 -12.67
N ASN A 444 -17.76 10.84 -13.67
CA ASN A 444 -18.64 11.71 -14.49
C ASN A 444 -19.81 12.30 -13.66
N SER A 445 -19.54 12.77 -12.45
CA SER A 445 -20.44 13.53 -11.60
C SER A 445 -19.84 14.93 -11.47
N SER A 446 -20.52 15.90 -12.05
CA SER A 446 -20.35 17.34 -11.83
C SER A 446 -19.95 17.65 -10.38
N PRO A 447 -19.09 18.67 -10.14
CA PRO A 447 -18.66 19.04 -8.80
C PRO A 447 -19.89 19.39 -7.97
N ILE A 448 -20.18 18.57 -6.94
CA ILE A 448 -21.10 18.94 -5.88
C ILE A 448 -20.37 20.02 -5.07
N THR A 449 -20.45 21.26 -5.54
CA THR A 449 -20.44 22.40 -4.65
C THR A 449 -21.74 22.32 -3.88
N ASN A 450 -21.70 21.76 -2.67
CA ASN A 450 -22.54 22.15 -1.53
C ASN A 450 -22.13 21.31 -0.30
N ASP A 451 -21.78 22.05 0.76
CA ASP A 451 -21.83 21.67 2.17
C ASP A 451 -20.92 20.54 2.68
N LEU A 452 -19.70 20.94 3.05
CA LEU A 452 -19.00 20.41 4.22
C LEU A 452 -18.95 21.52 5.28
N THR A 453 -20.07 21.64 6.01
CA THR A 453 -20.17 22.35 7.30
C THR A 453 -19.49 21.57 8.41
#